data_AF-A0A4R1NL04-F1
#
_entry.id   AF-A0A4R1NL04-F1
#
_cell.length_a   1.000
_cell.length_b   1.000
_cell.length_c   1.000
_cell.angle_alpha   90.00
_cell.angle_beta   90.00
_cell.angle_gamma   90.00
#
_symmetry.space_group_name_H-M   'P 1'
#
loop_
_entity.id
_entity.type
_entity.pdbx_description
1 polymer ?
#
loop_
_entity_poly.entity_id
_entity_poly.type
_entity_poly.pdbx_seq_one_letter_code
_entity_poly.pdbx_strand_id
1 'polypeptide(L)'
;MWPIKGELEERQLQKNKLPQPGTPPTSLSMFADFLKRLTAPAPSPLDQTDARLALTALLVRIARADDHYSSAEALKIERIVTERYALATADAQNLMRDAETLEAEAPDTVRFTRAIKDAVPHEERIAVIEAMWSVVLADGERDAEEDALLRLSANLLGINDKDSALARQRVSTKQ
;
A
#
# COMPACT_ATOMS: atom_id res chain seq x y z
N MET A 1 -46.51 48.09 -24.81
CA MET A 1 -45.49 47.81 -23.78
C MET A 1 -45.32 46.30 -23.74
N TRP A 2 -44.31 45.81 -24.47
CA TRP A 2 -44.07 44.39 -24.72
C TRP A 2 -42.82 43.98 -23.91
N PRO A 3 -42.86 42.95 -23.05
CA PRO A 3 -41.67 42.50 -22.36
C PRO A 3 -40.77 41.69 -23.30
N ILE A 4 -39.48 41.87 -23.08
CA ILE A 4 -38.37 41.60 -23.97
C ILE A 4 -38.13 40.09 -24.05
N LYS A 5 -37.93 39.57 -25.26
CA LYS A 5 -37.77 38.15 -25.61
C LYS A 5 -36.46 37.51 -25.07
N GLY A 6 -35.85 38.04 -24.01
CA GLY A 6 -34.53 37.65 -23.51
C GLY A 6 -34.51 36.87 -22.18
N GLU A 7 -35.51 37.02 -21.31
CA GLU A 7 -35.42 36.48 -19.94
C GLU A 7 -35.88 35.02 -19.76
N LEU A 8 -36.56 34.44 -20.76
CA LEU A 8 -37.00 33.04 -20.70
C LEU A 8 -35.97 32.05 -21.28
N GLU A 9 -35.00 32.53 -22.06
CA GLU A 9 -33.95 31.69 -22.65
C GLU A 9 -32.79 31.42 -21.67
N GLU A 10 -32.46 32.38 -20.80
CA GLU A 10 -31.39 32.21 -19.79
C GLU A 10 -31.76 31.19 -18.69
N ARG A 11 -33.05 31.04 -18.36
CA ARG A 11 -33.51 30.03 -17.39
C ARG A 11 -33.50 28.60 -17.93
N GLN A 12 -33.49 28.41 -19.26
CA GLN A 12 -33.36 27.08 -19.86
C GLN A 12 -31.89 26.66 -20.04
N LEU A 13 -30.96 27.62 -20.18
CA LEU A 13 -29.52 27.29 -20.30
C LEU A 13 -28.88 26.81 -18.99
N GLN A 14 -29.44 27.14 -17.82
CA GLN A 14 -28.96 26.60 -16.53
C GLN A 14 -29.41 25.17 -16.23
N LYS A 15 -30.40 24.62 -16.96
CA LYS A 15 -30.93 23.27 -16.72
C LYS A 15 -30.24 22.18 -17.53
N ASN A 16 -29.28 22.51 -18.39
CA ASN A 16 -28.55 21.55 -19.23
C ASN A 16 -27.05 21.50 -18.94
N LYS A 17 -26.64 21.75 -17.69
CA LYS A 17 -25.29 21.40 -17.24
C LYS A 17 -25.19 19.88 -17.27
N LEU A 18 -24.40 19.35 -18.20
CA LEU A 18 -23.96 17.96 -18.20
C LEU A 18 -23.52 17.55 -16.78
N PRO A 19 -23.72 16.29 -16.36
CA PRO A 19 -23.14 15.81 -15.11
C PRO A 19 -21.63 16.09 -15.15
N GLN A 20 -21.17 16.87 -14.18
CA GLN A 20 -19.73 17.04 -13.96
C GLN A 20 -19.16 15.62 -13.78
N PRO A 21 -18.05 15.25 -14.45
CA PRO A 21 -17.36 14.02 -14.10
C PRO A 21 -17.05 14.11 -12.60
N GLY A 22 -17.43 13.05 -11.87
CA GLY A 22 -17.36 13.03 -10.43
C GLY A 22 -16.05 13.63 -9.94
N THR A 23 -16.15 14.60 -9.04
CA THR A 23 -15.02 14.97 -8.21
C THR A 23 -14.35 13.69 -7.72
N PRO A 24 -13.03 13.49 -7.93
CA PRO A 24 -12.37 12.34 -7.34
C PRO A 24 -12.69 12.37 -5.84
N PRO A 25 -13.19 11.28 -5.25
CA PRO A 25 -13.51 11.30 -3.84
C PRO A 25 -12.23 11.65 -3.09
N THR A 26 -12.35 12.63 -2.19
CA THR A 26 -11.28 13.11 -1.32
C THR A 26 -10.56 11.91 -0.70
N SER A 27 -9.23 11.90 -0.74
CA SER A 27 -8.32 10.81 -0.29
C SER A 27 -8.74 10.15 1.05
N LEU A 28 -9.32 10.92 1.98
CA LEU A 28 -9.84 10.42 3.26
C LEU A 28 -11.00 9.39 3.13
N SER A 29 -11.89 9.55 2.14
CA SER A 29 -13.00 8.62 1.91
C SER A 29 -12.50 7.30 1.31
N MET A 30 -11.55 7.36 0.38
CA MET A 30 -10.93 6.16 -0.19
C MET A 30 -10.17 5.36 0.88
N PHE A 31 -9.48 6.05 1.79
CA PHE A 31 -8.77 5.43 2.92
C PHE A 31 -9.71 4.69 3.89
N ALA A 32 -10.80 5.34 4.30
CA ALA A 32 -11.81 4.72 5.16
C ALA A 32 -12.50 3.53 4.49
N ASP A 33 -12.81 3.64 3.20
CA ASP A 33 -13.38 2.53 2.41
C ASP A 33 -12.40 1.35 2.31
N PHE A 34 -11.11 1.63 2.14
CA PHE A 34 -10.07 0.62 2.12
C PHE A 34 -9.93 -0.10 3.47
N LEU A 35 -9.87 0.64 4.59
CA LEU A 35 -9.87 0.05 5.93
C LEU A 35 -11.10 -0.82 6.18
N LYS A 36 -12.27 -0.36 5.73
CA LYS A 36 -13.51 -1.14 5.82
C LYS A 36 -13.44 -2.42 4.98
N ARG A 37 -12.84 -2.37 3.79
CA ARG A 37 -12.59 -3.57 2.97
C ARG A 37 -11.62 -4.51 3.67
N LEU A 38 -10.49 -4.04 4.18
CA LEU A 38 -9.53 -4.87 4.92
C LEU A 38 -10.14 -5.54 6.16
N THR A 39 -11.04 -4.86 6.86
CA THR A 39 -11.60 -5.34 8.12
C THR A 39 -12.84 -6.22 7.97
N ALA A 40 -13.50 -6.21 6.81
CA ALA A 40 -14.71 -6.99 6.54
C ALA A 40 -14.49 -8.52 6.62
N PRO A 41 -15.48 -9.30 7.08
CA PRO A 41 -15.37 -10.76 7.20
C PRO A 41 -15.24 -11.47 5.84
N ALA A 42 -15.75 -10.87 4.77
CA ALA A 42 -15.61 -11.33 3.38
C ALA A 42 -15.27 -10.12 2.48
N PRO A 43 -13.99 -9.70 2.44
CA PRO A 43 -13.56 -8.58 1.61
C PRO A 43 -13.75 -8.92 0.14
N SER A 44 -14.28 -7.98 -0.63
CA SER A 44 -14.16 -8.01 -2.09
C SER A 44 -12.67 -7.98 -2.47
N PRO A 45 -12.28 -8.58 -3.62
CA PRO A 45 -10.91 -8.47 -4.11
C PRO A 45 -10.49 -7.00 -4.15
N LEU A 46 -9.33 -6.73 -3.56
CA LEU A 46 -8.74 -5.40 -3.56
C LEU A 46 -8.26 -5.05 -4.97
N ASP A 47 -8.36 -3.78 -5.34
CA ASP A 47 -7.75 -3.32 -6.58
C ASP A 47 -6.22 -3.20 -6.45
N GLN A 48 -5.53 -2.91 -7.55
CA GLN A 48 -4.07 -2.79 -7.55
C GLN A 48 -3.54 -1.65 -6.66
N THR A 49 -4.35 -0.62 -6.41
CA THR A 49 -3.98 0.52 -5.54
C THR A 49 -4.04 0.09 -4.08
N ASP A 50 -5.12 -0.59 -3.72
CA ASP A 50 -5.35 -1.19 -2.40
C ASP A 50 -4.24 -2.21 -2.05
N ALA A 51 -3.83 -3.05 -3.01
CA ALA A 51 -2.75 -4.02 -2.82
C ALA A 51 -1.37 -3.37 -2.65
N ARG A 52 -1.10 -2.31 -3.41
CA ARG A 52 0.13 -1.53 -3.29
C ARG A 52 0.23 -0.89 -1.91
N LEU A 53 -0.85 -0.28 -1.43
CA LEU A 53 -0.91 0.30 -0.10
C LEU A 53 -0.72 -0.77 1.00
N ALA A 54 -1.38 -1.93 0.86
CA ALA A 54 -1.22 -3.05 1.79
C ALA A 54 0.21 -3.60 1.84
N LEU A 55 0.89 -3.70 0.68
CA LEU A 55 2.29 -4.12 0.65
C LEU A 55 3.19 -3.10 1.35
N THR A 56 3.04 -1.82 1.04
CA THR A 56 3.86 -0.78 1.65
C THR A 56 3.65 -0.74 3.16
N ALA A 57 2.40 -0.85 3.63
CA ALA A 57 2.11 -0.91 5.07
C ALA A 57 2.68 -2.15 5.75
N LEU A 58 2.75 -3.29 5.05
CA LEU A 58 3.43 -4.47 5.58
C LEU A 58 4.95 -4.26 5.69
N LEU A 59 5.57 -3.57 4.74
CA LEU A 59 7.00 -3.22 4.83
C LEU A 59 7.26 -2.27 5.99
N VAL A 60 6.41 -1.25 6.18
CA VAL A 60 6.48 -0.33 7.32
C VAL A 60 6.29 -1.09 8.63
N ARG A 61 5.35 -2.04 8.71
CA ARG A 61 5.13 -2.84 9.92
C ARG A 61 6.37 -3.66 10.30
N ILE A 62 7.07 -4.21 9.30
CA ILE A 62 8.29 -4.97 9.54
C ILE A 62 9.38 -4.06 10.08
N ALA A 63 9.58 -2.89 9.47
CA ALA A 63 10.54 -1.87 9.93
C ALA A 63 10.16 -1.18 11.26
N ARG A 64 9.00 -1.51 11.84
CA ARG A 64 8.54 -1.00 13.14
C ARG A 64 8.45 -2.10 14.18
N ALA A 65 8.84 -3.32 13.83
CA ALA A 65 8.59 -4.49 14.66
C ALA A 65 9.29 -4.41 16.03
N ASP A 66 10.44 -3.74 16.08
CA ASP A 66 11.31 -3.55 17.25
C ASP A 66 11.15 -2.17 17.92
N ASP A 67 10.07 -1.44 17.60
CA ASP A 67 9.83 -0.05 17.98
C ASP A 67 10.89 0.98 17.48
N HIS A 68 11.82 0.59 16.59
CA HIS A 68 12.87 1.45 16.05
C HIS A 68 12.79 1.64 14.53
N TYR A 69 11.90 2.52 14.09
CA TYR A 69 11.84 2.89 12.67
C TYR A 69 12.86 3.98 12.30
N SER A 70 13.92 3.57 11.63
CA SER A 70 15.03 4.43 11.21
C SER A 70 14.76 5.15 9.88
N SER A 71 15.51 6.23 9.63
CA SER A 71 15.46 6.92 8.34
C SER A 71 16.05 6.08 7.19
N ALA A 72 16.96 5.15 7.49
CA ALA A 72 17.56 4.25 6.50
C ALA A 72 16.52 3.27 5.96
N GLU A 73 15.68 2.72 6.84
CA GLU A 73 14.58 1.84 6.46
C GLU A 73 13.49 2.59 5.72
N ALA A 74 13.10 3.78 6.19
CA ALA A 74 12.11 4.62 5.49
C ALA A 74 12.55 4.92 4.04
N LEU A 75 13.81 5.32 3.84
CA LEU A 75 14.38 5.54 2.52
C LEU A 75 14.47 4.26 1.68
N LYS A 76 14.75 3.12 2.32
CA LYS A 76 14.76 1.83 1.64
C LYS A 76 13.36 1.47 1.14
N ILE A 77 12.34 1.60 1.98
CA ILE A 77 10.95 1.33 1.60
C ILE A 77 10.51 2.28 0.48
N GLU A 78 10.80 3.59 0.60
CA GLU A 78 10.51 4.59 -0.44
C GLU A 78 11.12 4.17 -1.79
N ARG A 79 12.39 3.74 -1.78
CA ARG A 79 13.07 3.27 -3.00
C ARG A 79 12.42 2.02 -3.58
N ILE A 80 12.10 1.02 -2.74
CA ILE A 80 11.43 -0.21 -3.16
C ILE A 80 10.11 0.10 -3.85
N VAL A 81 9.26 0.94 -3.25
CA VAL A 81 7.93 1.24 -3.81
C VAL A 81 8.03 2.12 -5.05
N THR A 82 9.01 3.02 -5.10
CA THR A 82 9.30 3.83 -6.28
C THR A 82 9.67 2.96 -7.48
N GLU A 83 10.62 2.04 -7.29
CA GLU A 83 11.08 1.13 -8.34
C GLU A 83 10.00 0.12 -8.76
N ARG A 84 9.32 -0.49 -7.78
CA ARG A 84 8.30 -1.53 -8.01
C ARG A 84 7.09 -1.02 -8.77
N TYR A 85 6.68 0.22 -8.52
CA TYR A 85 5.45 0.80 -9.08
C TYR A 85 5.71 1.93 -10.07
N ALA A 86 6.97 2.19 -10.43
CA ALA A 86 7.39 3.27 -11.32
C ALA A 86 6.77 4.63 -10.93
N LEU A 87 6.82 4.97 -9.63
CA LEU A 87 6.23 6.19 -9.08
C LEU A 87 7.18 7.39 -9.18
N ALA A 88 6.61 8.58 -9.24
CA ALA A 88 7.37 9.80 -8.95
C ALA A 88 7.63 9.89 -7.43
N THR A 89 8.70 10.58 -7.03
CA THR A 89 9.07 10.74 -5.61
C THR A 89 7.92 11.26 -4.75
N ALA A 90 7.17 12.25 -5.23
CA ALA A 90 6.02 12.80 -4.49
C ALA A 90 4.92 11.74 -4.26
N ASP A 91 4.66 10.88 -5.25
CA ASP A 91 3.65 9.83 -5.13
C ASP A 91 4.11 8.70 -4.21
N ALA A 92 5.41 8.36 -4.23
CA ALA A 92 6.01 7.42 -3.30
C ALA A 92 5.92 7.94 -1.85
N GLN A 93 6.20 9.22 -1.62
CA GLN A 93 6.06 9.84 -0.29
C GLN A 93 4.60 9.89 0.19
N ASN A 94 3.64 10.13 -0.72
CA ASN A 94 2.23 10.06 -0.39
C ASN A 94 1.84 8.63 0.03
N LEU A 95 2.27 7.64 -0.75
CA LEU A 95 2.04 6.22 -0.45
C LEU A 95 2.68 5.81 0.88
N MET A 96 3.89 6.29 1.19
CA MET A 96 4.57 6.05 2.46
C MET A 96 3.73 6.57 3.65
N ARG A 97 3.25 7.82 3.57
CA ARG A 97 2.41 8.41 4.64
C ARG A 97 1.10 7.67 4.82
N ASP A 98 0.46 7.29 3.73
CA ASP A 98 -0.79 6.52 3.77
C ASP A 98 -0.54 5.13 4.36
N ALA A 99 0.60 4.50 4.03
CA ALA A 99 1.00 3.20 4.55
C ALA A 99 1.36 3.25 6.04
N GLU A 100 2.04 4.28 6.51
CA GLU A 100 2.34 4.50 7.93
C GLU A 100 1.06 4.71 8.75
N THR A 101 0.13 5.50 8.21
CA THR A 101 -1.19 5.70 8.85
C THR A 101 -1.97 4.40 8.90
N LEU A 102 -1.98 3.66 7.77
CA LEU A 102 -2.62 2.37 7.68
C LEU A 102 -2.00 1.36 8.65
N GLU A 103 -0.68 1.30 8.75
CA GLU A 103 0.02 0.39 9.66
C GLU A 103 -0.42 0.63 11.10
N ALA A 104 -0.46 1.89 11.53
CA ALA A 104 -0.87 2.30 12.87
C ALA A 104 -2.36 2.01 13.18
N GLU A 105 -3.22 2.06 12.17
CA GLU A 105 -4.67 1.83 12.32
C GLU A 105 -5.10 0.38 12.04
N ALA A 106 -4.28 -0.40 11.31
CA ALA A 106 -4.67 -1.71 10.84
C ALA A 106 -4.50 -2.79 11.91
N PRO A 107 -5.53 -3.63 12.12
CA PRO A 107 -5.61 -4.50 13.30
C PRO A 107 -4.72 -5.75 13.29
N ASP A 108 -4.25 -6.26 12.14
CA ASP A 108 -3.37 -7.45 12.10
C ASP A 108 -2.61 -7.67 10.76
N THR A 109 -1.53 -8.46 10.81
CA THR A 109 -0.67 -8.82 9.65
C THR A 109 -1.36 -9.81 8.69
N VAL A 110 -2.37 -10.55 9.16
CA VAL A 110 -3.11 -11.53 8.36
C VAL A 110 -3.90 -10.83 7.25
N ARG A 111 -4.48 -9.66 7.54
CA ARG A 111 -5.21 -8.87 6.54
C ARG A 111 -4.31 -8.29 5.45
N PHE A 112 -3.12 -7.80 5.79
CA PHE A 112 -2.15 -7.35 4.77
C PHE A 112 -1.67 -8.49 3.89
N THR A 113 -1.32 -9.62 4.49
CA THR A 113 -0.86 -10.78 3.72
C THR A 113 -1.95 -11.36 2.83
N ARG A 114 -3.22 -11.35 3.26
CA ARG A 114 -4.36 -11.70 2.40
C ARG A 114 -4.51 -10.75 1.21
N ALA A 115 -4.48 -9.44 1.45
CA ALA A 115 -4.52 -8.42 0.41
C ALA A 115 -3.44 -8.65 -0.66
N ILE A 116 -2.22 -8.95 -0.21
CA ILE A 116 -1.10 -9.24 -1.09
C ILE A 116 -1.31 -10.55 -1.85
N LYS A 117 -1.84 -11.61 -1.23
CA LYS A 117 -2.11 -12.88 -1.93
C LYS A 117 -3.11 -12.72 -3.06
N ASP A 118 -4.13 -11.89 -2.85
CA ASP A 118 -5.22 -11.69 -3.81
C ASP A 118 -4.73 -10.90 -5.03
N ALA A 119 -3.74 -10.02 -4.84
CA ALA A 119 -3.22 -9.14 -5.89
C ALA A 119 -1.89 -9.59 -6.52
N VAL A 120 -1.08 -10.38 -5.81
CA VAL A 120 0.25 -10.82 -6.24
C VAL A 120 0.23 -12.32 -6.53
N PRO A 121 0.47 -12.72 -7.81
CA PRO A 121 0.63 -14.11 -8.20
C PRO A 121 1.69 -14.82 -7.36
N HIS A 122 1.55 -16.12 -7.14
CA HIS A 122 2.43 -16.87 -6.23
C HIS A 122 3.90 -16.77 -6.62
N GLU A 123 4.19 -16.83 -7.93
CA GLU A 123 5.51 -16.69 -8.54
C GLU A 123 6.19 -15.35 -8.24
N GLU A 124 5.42 -14.29 -8.00
CA GLU A 124 5.92 -12.95 -7.70
C GLU A 124 6.09 -12.70 -6.19
N ARG A 125 5.54 -13.57 -5.33
CA ARG A 125 5.62 -13.41 -3.87
C ARG A 125 7.03 -13.55 -3.34
N ILE A 126 7.90 -14.27 -4.03
CA ILE A 126 9.32 -14.32 -3.63
C ILE A 126 9.98 -12.94 -3.71
N ALA A 127 9.61 -12.12 -4.68
CA ALA A 127 10.11 -10.73 -4.79
C ALA A 127 9.58 -9.85 -3.66
N VAL A 128 8.37 -10.14 -3.14
CA VAL A 128 7.85 -9.50 -1.92
C VAL A 128 8.70 -9.86 -0.70
N ILE A 129 9.08 -11.13 -0.55
CA ILE A 129 9.96 -11.57 0.55
C ILE A 129 11.35 -10.95 0.43
N GLU A 130 11.89 -10.83 -0.79
CA GLU A 130 13.16 -10.12 -1.03
C GLU A 130 13.07 -8.64 -0.65
N ALA A 131 11.95 -7.98 -0.96
CA ALA A 131 11.71 -6.60 -0.53
C ALA A 131 11.72 -6.48 1.00
N MET A 132 11.03 -7.38 1.71
CA MET A 132 11.05 -7.41 3.18
C MET A 132 12.47 -7.56 3.73
N TRP A 133 13.24 -8.53 3.22
CA TRP A 133 14.63 -8.71 3.65
C TRP A 133 15.50 -7.50 3.35
N SER A 134 15.25 -6.78 2.27
CA SER A 134 16.05 -5.60 1.95
C SER A 134 15.80 -4.42 2.89
N VAL A 135 14.63 -4.38 3.54
CA VAL A 135 14.28 -3.40 4.58
C VAL A 135 14.94 -3.78 5.90
N VAL A 136 14.74 -5.02 6.38
CA VAL A 136 15.35 -5.53 7.64
C VAL A 136 16.88 -5.48 7.60
N LEU A 137 17.49 -5.53 6.41
CA LEU A 137 18.95 -5.45 6.26
C LEU A 137 19.43 -4.03 5.95
N ALA A 138 18.60 -2.99 6.05
CA ALA A 138 18.95 -1.64 5.59
C ALA A 138 19.86 -0.88 6.56
N ASP A 139 19.69 -1.10 7.87
CA ASP A 139 20.48 -0.47 8.94
C ASP A 139 21.67 -1.34 9.38
N GLY A 140 21.68 -2.62 9.00
CA GLY A 140 22.77 -3.57 9.25
C GLY A 140 22.66 -4.31 10.58
N GLU A 141 21.63 -4.01 11.39
CA GLU A 141 21.29 -4.79 12.56
C GLU A 141 20.11 -5.71 12.23
N ARG A 142 19.89 -6.73 13.04
CA ARG A 142 18.78 -7.66 12.86
C ARG A 142 18.16 -7.90 14.20
N ASP A 143 16.89 -7.54 14.33
CA ASP A 143 16.15 -7.83 15.54
C ASP A 143 15.41 -9.17 15.43
N ALA A 144 15.23 -9.82 16.57
CA ALA A 144 14.50 -11.08 16.67
C ALA A 144 13.00 -10.90 16.34
N GLU A 145 12.44 -9.74 16.63
CA GLU A 145 11.04 -9.39 16.41
C GLU A 145 10.75 -9.19 14.90
N GLU A 146 11.64 -8.50 14.20
CA GLU A 146 11.60 -8.38 12.73
C GLU A 146 11.72 -9.75 12.05
N ASP A 147 12.68 -10.56 12.49
CA ASP A 147 12.90 -11.92 11.98
C ASP A 147 11.64 -12.80 12.16
N ALA A 148 11.00 -12.70 13.33
CA ALA A 148 9.77 -13.43 13.63
C ALA A 148 8.60 -12.97 12.76
N LEU A 149 8.43 -11.65 12.60
CA LEU A 149 7.38 -11.08 11.78
C LEU A 149 7.57 -11.36 10.29
N LEU A 150 8.81 -11.34 9.79
CA LEU A 150 9.12 -11.70 8.40
C LEU A 150 8.82 -13.18 8.15
N ARG A 151 9.22 -14.09 9.07
CA ARG A 151 8.86 -15.51 8.97
C ARG A 151 7.36 -15.74 8.97
N LEU A 152 6.63 -15.06 9.85
CA LEU A 152 5.16 -15.11 9.87
C LEU A 152 4.58 -14.64 8.52
N SER A 153 5.07 -13.50 8.02
CA SER A 153 4.63 -12.93 6.74
C SER A 153 4.92 -13.85 5.56
N ALA A 154 6.10 -14.46 5.51
CA ALA A 154 6.48 -15.44 4.49
C ALA A 154 5.53 -16.64 4.48
N ASN A 155 5.28 -17.21 5.65
CA ASN A 155 4.34 -18.34 5.81
C ASN A 155 2.93 -17.97 5.36
N LEU A 156 2.43 -16.79 5.73
CA LEU A 156 1.11 -16.32 5.31
C LEU A 156 1.00 -16.13 3.80
N LEU A 157 2.06 -15.64 3.15
CA LEU A 157 2.17 -15.49 1.70
C LEU A 157 2.35 -16.83 0.96
N GLY A 158 2.58 -17.93 1.70
CA GLY A 158 2.77 -19.26 1.17
C GLY A 158 4.19 -19.56 0.72
N ILE A 159 5.18 -18.81 1.23
CA ILE A 159 6.60 -19.04 0.99
C ILE A 159 7.18 -19.79 2.18
N ASN A 160 7.85 -20.91 1.94
CA ASN A 160 8.45 -21.71 3.00
C ASN A 160 9.75 -21.06 3.53
N ASP A 161 10.18 -21.49 4.72
CA ASP A 161 11.37 -20.96 5.39
C ASP A 161 12.65 -21.10 4.55
N LYS A 162 12.79 -22.19 3.78
CA LYS A 162 13.97 -22.43 2.94
C LYS A 162 14.06 -21.39 1.82
N ASP A 163 12.95 -21.14 1.12
CA ASP A 163 12.89 -20.16 0.04
C ASP A 163 13.05 -18.73 0.58
N SER A 164 12.50 -18.44 1.76
CA SER A 164 12.75 -17.17 2.45
C SER A 164 14.23 -16.98 2.81
N ALA A 165 14.89 -18.03 3.31
CA ALA A 165 16.33 -17.96 3.61
C ALA A 165 17.19 -17.78 2.34
N LEU A 166 16.81 -18.41 1.22
CA LEU A 166 17.47 -18.19 -0.08
C LEU A 166 17.25 -16.78 -0.61
N ALA A 167 16.04 -16.24 -0.48
CA ALA A 167 15.74 -14.84 -0.81
C ALA A 167 16.64 -13.88 -0.01
N ARG A 168 16.80 -14.11 1.29
CA ARG A 168 17.73 -13.34 2.13
C ARG A 168 19.16 -13.38 1.60
N GLN A 169 19.67 -14.58 1.28
CA GLN A 169 21.02 -14.72 0.73
C GLN A 169 21.19 -13.89 -0.55
N ARG A 170 20.21 -13.96 -1.46
CA ARG A 170 20.23 -13.15 -2.69
C ARG A 170 20.25 -11.65 -2.43
N VAL A 171 19.50 -11.16 -1.44
CA VAL A 171 19.49 -9.75 -1.06
C VAL A 171 20.83 -9.34 -0.45
N SER A 172 21.37 -10.15 0.47
CA SER A 172 22.65 -9.86 1.14
C SER A 172 23.85 -9.80 0.20
N THR A 173 23.81 -10.51 -0.94
CA THR A 173 24.86 -10.44 -1.98
C THR A 173 24.69 -9.25 -2.93
N LYS A 174 23.50 -8.61 -2.96
CA LYS A 174 23.18 -7.48 -3.85
C LYS A 174 23.39 -6.11 -3.20
N GLN A 175 23.53 -6.04 -1.88
CA GLN A 175 23.86 -4.82 -1.16
C GLN A 175 25.34 -4.48 -1.30
#